data_AF-A0ABD3FWC8-F1
#
_entry.id   AF-A0ABD3FWC8-F1
#
_cell.length_a   1.000
_cell.length_b   1.000
_cell.length_c   1.000
_cell.angle_alpha   90.00
_cell.angle_beta   90.00
_cell.angle_gamma   90.00
#
_symmetry.space_group_name_H-M   'P 1'
#
loop_
_entity.id
_entity.type
_entity.pdbx_description
1 polymer ?
#
loop_
_entity_poly.entity_id
_entity_poly.type
_entity_poly.pdbx_seq_one_letter_code
_entity_poly.pdbx_strand_id
1 'polypeptide(L)'
;MKRNPTLGGYDILTQQVEARRQIGYCPQFNALIDILTVREHLELFAKIKGVLNSDLAFVVHEKMEQLNLTAFEDKLAGSLSGGNKRKLSVAIAMIGSPSILFLDEPSTGMDPVSRRFMWDVISEISTYNKESTVVLTTHSMEECEALCTRVGIMVGGELKCLGSAQHLEIHFDDDRTGARKATTC
;
A
#
# COMPACT_ATOMS: atom_id res chain seq x y z
N MET A 1 11.36 19.52 -22.69
CA MET A 1 10.98 18.19 -23.22
C MET A 1 10.23 17.46 -22.11
N LYS A 2 8.89 17.50 -22.08
CA LYS A 2 8.11 16.75 -21.08
C LYS A 2 8.18 15.27 -21.47
N ARG A 3 8.94 14.45 -20.74
CA ARG A 3 8.89 13.00 -20.90
C ARG A 3 7.56 12.52 -20.33
N ASN A 4 6.88 11.64 -21.06
CA ASN A 4 5.68 10.99 -20.53
C ASN A 4 6.06 10.13 -19.32
N PRO A 5 5.22 10.10 -18.27
CA PRO A 5 5.44 9.23 -17.13
C PRO A 5 5.36 7.74 -17.54
N THR A 6 6.25 6.93 -16.98
CA THR A 6 6.34 5.49 -17.25
C THR A 6 6.29 4.69 -15.95
N LEU A 7 5.59 3.56 -15.93
CA LEU A 7 5.52 2.62 -14.80
C LEU A 7 5.91 1.22 -15.27
N GLY A 8 6.88 0.59 -14.59
CA GLY A 8 7.36 -0.74 -14.99
C GLY A 8 7.91 -0.82 -16.42
N GLY A 9 8.38 0.30 -16.98
CA GLY A 9 8.83 0.40 -18.38
C GLY A 9 7.73 0.69 -19.41
N TYR A 10 6.47 0.80 -18.99
CA TYR A 10 5.32 1.09 -19.86
C TYR A 10 4.91 2.57 -19.77
N ASP A 11 4.62 3.20 -20.91
CA ASP A 11 4.05 4.56 -20.93
C ASP A 11 2.60 4.52 -20.43
N ILE A 12 2.29 5.30 -19.39
CA ILE A 12 0.97 5.22 -18.73
C ILE A 12 -0.16 5.79 -19.58
N LEU A 13 0.13 6.56 -20.62
CA LEU A 13 -0.88 7.15 -21.51
C LEU A 13 -1.18 6.20 -22.66
N THR A 14 -0.16 5.58 -23.26
CA THR A 14 -0.31 4.73 -24.44
C THR A 14 -0.42 3.23 -24.14
N GLN A 15 0.14 2.75 -23.02
CA GLN A 15 0.20 1.33 -22.62
C GLN A 15 -0.48 1.10 -21.27
N GLN A 16 -1.73 1.57 -21.17
CA GLN A 16 -2.47 1.62 -19.90
C GLN A 16 -2.73 0.25 -19.28
N VAL A 17 -3.01 -0.77 -20.11
CA VAL A 17 -3.38 -2.11 -19.60
C VAL A 17 -2.16 -2.78 -18.98
N GLU A 18 -1.03 -2.72 -19.67
CA GLU A 18 0.26 -3.25 -19.24
C GLU A 18 0.73 -2.54 -17.98
N ALA A 19 0.68 -1.21 -17.96
CA ALA A 19 1.01 -0.41 -16.78
C ALA A 19 0.12 -0.78 -15.57
N ARG A 20 -1.20 -0.90 -15.76
CA ARG A 20 -2.13 -1.26 -14.66
C ARG A 20 -1.95 -2.67 -14.13
N ARG A 21 -1.50 -3.61 -14.96
CA ARG A 21 -1.17 -4.98 -14.51
C ARG A 21 0.04 -5.01 -13.59
N GLN A 22 0.96 -4.06 -13.72
CA GLN A 22 2.12 -3.92 -12.85
C GLN A 22 1.78 -3.34 -11.48
N ILE A 23 0.56 -2.84 -11.27
CA ILE A 23 0.20 -1.98 -10.14
C ILE A 23 -0.80 -2.66 -9.19
N GLY A 24 -0.47 -2.62 -7.90
CA GLY A 24 -1.41 -2.75 -6.79
C GLY A 24 -1.76 -1.37 -6.25
N TYR A 25 -3.01 -1.16 -5.86
CA TYR A 25 -3.44 0.11 -5.26
C TYR A 25 -4.40 -0.13 -4.09
N CYS A 26 -4.07 0.46 -2.95
CA CYS A 26 -4.92 0.52 -1.76
C CYS A 26 -5.27 2.00 -1.49
N PRO A 27 -6.53 2.44 -1.69
CA PRO A 27 -6.95 3.81 -1.39
C PRO A 27 -7.05 4.08 0.12
N GLN A 28 -7.12 5.34 0.56
CA GLN A 28 -7.31 5.69 1.99
C GLN A 28 -8.59 5.09 2.60
N PHE A 29 -9.68 5.01 1.84
CA PHE A 29 -10.93 4.42 2.29
C PHE A 29 -10.99 2.91 2.03
N ASN A 30 -11.77 2.18 2.83
CA ASN A 30 -11.97 0.73 2.61
C ASN A 30 -12.96 0.51 1.45
N ALA A 31 -12.44 0.24 0.25
CA ALA A 31 -13.23 -0.06 -0.95
C ALA A 31 -13.73 -1.52 -0.97
N LEU A 32 -14.45 -1.92 0.08
CA LEU A 32 -14.91 -3.30 0.28
C LEU A 32 -16.39 -3.46 -0.05
N ILE A 33 -16.78 -4.68 -0.43
CA ILE A 33 -18.17 -5.06 -0.71
C ILE A 33 -18.71 -5.77 0.54
N ASP A 34 -19.53 -5.07 1.33
CA ASP A 34 -19.92 -5.55 2.67
C ASP A 34 -20.56 -6.95 2.71
N ILE A 35 -21.23 -7.36 1.62
CA ILE A 35 -21.94 -8.64 1.50
C ILE A 35 -21.04 -9.83 1.12
N LEU A 36 -19.77 -9.60 0.80
CA LEU A 36 -18.82 -10.66 0.46
C LEU A 36 -17.96 -11.03 1.67
N THR A 37 -17.59 -12.31 1.77
CA THR A 37 -16.62 -12.78 2.77
C THR A 37 -15.19 -12.35 2.44
N VAL A 38 -14.28 -12.47 3.39
CA VAL A 38 -12.84 -12.23 3.16
C VAL A 38 -12.31 -13.09 2.01
N ARG A 39 -12.63 -14.38 2.02
CA ARG A 39 -12.26 -15.31 0.94
C ARG A 39 -12.82 -14.87 -0.41
N GLU A 40 -14.11 -14.56 -0.46
CA GLU A 40 -14.79 -14.17 -1.71
C GLU A 40 -14.20 -12.89 -2.30
N HIS A 41 -13.81 -11.92 -1.48
CA HIS A 41 -13.09 -10.74 -1.95
C HIS A 41 -11.79 -11.12 -2.64
N LEU A 42 -10.94 -11.89 -1.95
CA LEU A 42 -9.63 -12.25 -2.48
C LEU A 42 -9.76 -13.10 -3.76
N GLU A 43 -10.69 -14.04 -3.80
CA GLU A 43 -10.96 -14.83 -4.99
C GLU A 43 -11.47 -13.97 -6.17
N LEU A 44 -12.36 -13.01 -5.89
CA LEU A 44 -12.88 -12.08 -6.89
C LEU A 44 -11.74 -11.24 -7.49
N PHE A 45 -10.93 -10.60 -6.65
CA PHE A 45 -9.84 -9.75 -7.12
C PHE A 45 -8.71 -10.54 -7.77
N ALA A 46 -8.44 -11.78 -7.33
CA ALA A 46 -7.48 -12.68 -7.98
C ALA A 46 -7.92 -13.04 -9.41
N LYS A 47 -9.20 -13.35 -9.61
CA LYS A 47 -9.75 -13.60 -10.96
C LYS A 47 -9.68 -12.35 -11.84
N ILE A 48 -10.01 -11.17 -11.30
CA ILE A 48 -9.89 -9.89 -12.03
C ILE A 48 -8.44 -9.62 -12.45
N LYS A 49 -7.47 -9.95 -11.59
CA LYS A 49 -6.03 -9.82 -11.85
C LYS A 49 -5.47 -10.91 -12.78
N GLY A 50 -6.28 -11.90 -13.15
CA GLY A 50 -5.90 -12.96 -14.10
C GLY A 50 -5.12 -14.13 -13.49
N VAL A 51 -5.24 -14.35 -12.18
CA VAL A 51 -4.69 -15.54 -11.51
C VAL A 51 -5.38 -16.79 -12.08
N LEU A 52 -4.60 -17.82 -12.43
CA LEU A 52 -5.14 -19.07 -12.96
C LEU A 52 -5.95 -19.81 -11.90
N ASN A 53 -7.03 -20.48 -12.33
CA ASN A 53 -7.88 -21.25 -11.40
C ASN A 53 -7.12 -22.35 -10.64
N SER A 54 -6.03 -22.88 -11.22
CA SER A 54 -5.15 -23.85 -10.54
C SER A 54 -4.44 -23.26 -9.33
N ASP A 55 -4.12 -21.96 -9.38
CA ASP A 55 -3.28 -21.28 -8.40
C ASP A 55 -4.11 -20.43 -7.44
N LEU A 56 -5.39 -20.22 -7.76
CA LEU A 56 -6.30 -19.33 -7.04
C LEU A 56 -6.35 -19.65 -5.54
N ALA A 57 -6.58 -20.91 -5.18
CA ALA A 57 -6.68 -21.32 -3.78
C ALA A 57 -5.39 -21.06 -3.00
N PHE A 58 -4.24 -21.31 -3.64
CA PHE A 58 -2.92 -21.07 -3.07
C PHE A 58 -2.68 -19.57 -2.85
N VAL A 59 -2.86 -18.75 -3.88
CA VAL A 59 -2.65 -17.29 -3.80
C VAL A 59 -3.58 -16.65 -2.77
N VAL A 60 -4.85 -17.06 -2.72
CA VAL A 60 -5.80 -16.53 -1.75
C VAL A 60 -5.42 -16.91 -0.32
N HIS A 61 -5.03 -18.16 -0.09
CA HIS A 61 -4.58 -18.60 1.23
C HIS A 61 -3.29 -17.90 1.67
N GLU A 62 -2.30 -17.80 0.78
CA GLU A 62 -1.06 -17.09 1.03
C GLU A 62 -1.32 -15.64 1.46
N LYS A 63 -2.18 -14.90 0.73
CA LYS A 63 -2.50 -13.50 1.08
C LYS A 63 -3.29 -13.40 2.39
N MET A 64 -4.14 -14.37 2.72
CA MET A 64 -4.81 -14.41 4.02
C MET A 64 -3.83 -14.65 5.16
N GLU A 65 -2.86 -15.54 4.99
CA GLU A 65 -1.83 -15.80 5.99
C GLU A 65 -0.92 -14.59 6.18
N GLN A 66 -0.41 -13.99 5.09
CA GLN A 66 0.44 -12.80 5.12
C GLN A 66 -0.22 -11.64 5.89
N LEU A 67 -1.53 -11.46 5.76
CA LEU A 67 -2.27 -10.36 6.40
C LEU A 67 -2.99 -10.79 7.69
N ASN A 68 -2.75 -12.02 8.17
CA ASN A 68 -3.38 -12.59 9.37
C ASN A 68 -4.92 -12.48 9.36
N LEU A 69 -5.50 -12.90 8.23
CA LEU A 69 -6.94 -12.88 7.96
C LEU A 69 -7.58 -14.27 7.94
N THR A 70 -6.80 -15.35 8.07
CA THR A 70 -7.29 -16.73 7.99
C THR A 70 -8.41 -17.04 9.00
N ALA A 71 -8.34 -16.47 10.21
CA ALA A 71 -9.40 -16.63 11.23
C ALA A 71 -10.71 -15.89 10.89
N PHE A 72 -10.71 -15.05 9.86
CA PHE A 72 -11.85 -14.24 9.42
C PHE A 72 -12.32 -14.62 7.99
N GLU A 73 -11.79 -15.70 7.44
CA GLU A 73 -12.00 -16.15 6.06
C GLU A 73 -13.48 -16.12 5.63
N ASP A 74 -14.37 -16.69 6.45
CA ASP A 74 -15.80 -16.80 6.17
C ASP A 74 -16.63 -15.61 6.71
N LYS A 75 -15.98 -14.61 7.31
CA LYS A 75 -16.70 -13.42 7.80
C LYS A 75 -16.96 -12.44 6.68
N LEU A 76 -18.17 -11.90 6.68
CA LEU A 76 -18.57 -10.79 5.82
C LEU A 76 -17.68 -9.57 6.09
N ALA A 77 -17.19 -8.92 5.03
CA ALA A 77 -16.34 -7.75 5.14
C ALA A 77 -17.02 -6.63 5.95
N GLY A 78 -18.34 -6.46 5.82
CA GLY A 78 -19.10 -5.47 6.59
C GLY A 78 -18.97 -5.61 8.11
N SER A 79 -18.78 -6.85 8.60
CA SER A 79 -18.66 -7.21 10.02
C SER A 79 -17.24 -7.10 10.59
N LEU A 80 -16.23 -6.84 9.75
CA LEU A 80 -14.84 -6.72 10.18
C LEU A 80 -14.60 -5.42 10.96
N SER A 81 -13.65 -5.46 11.89
CA SER A 81 -13.11 -4.26 12.52
C SER A 81 -12.42 -3.36 11.47
N GLY A 82 -12.28 -2.07 11.76
CA GLY A 82 -11.58 -1.13 10.86
C GLY A 82 -10.18 -1.62 10.47
N GLY A 83 -9.41 -2.15 11.43
CA GLY A 83 -8.09 -2.71 11.17
C GLY A 83 -8.13 -3.94 10.24
N ASN A 84 -9.09 -4.85 10.41
CA ASN A 84 -9.21 -6.02 9.53
C ASN A 84 -9.73 -5.65 8.13
N LYS A 85 -10.62 -4.65 8.03
CA LYS A 85 -11.00 -4.05 6.72
C LYS A 85 -9.78 -3.47 6.01
N ARG A 86 -8.89 -2.83 6.77
CA ARG A 86 -7.65 -2.27 6.22
C ARG A 86 -6.70 -3.35 5.73
N LYS A 87 -6.51 -4.40 6.54
CA LYS A 87 -5.73 -5.59 6.15
C LYS A 87 -6.29 -6.26 4.89
N LEU A 88 -7.60 -6.41 4.79
CA LEU A 88 -8.23 -6.96 3.58
C LEU A 88 -8.00 -6.07 2.35
N SER A 89 -8.08 -4.74 2.51
CA SER A 89 -7.83 -3.80 1.42
C SER A 89 -6.39 -3.88 0.91
N VAL A 90 -5.42 -4.03 1.82
CA VAL A 90 -4.00 -4.23 1.47
C VAL A 90 -3.78 -5.60 0.82
N ALA A 91 -4.40 -6.66 1.35
CA ALA A 91 -4.36 -7.99 0.75
C ALA A 91 -4.84 -7.97 -0.72
N ILE A 92 -5.96 -7.29 -0.99
CA ILE A 92 -6.49 -7.10 -2.35
C ILE A 92 -5.48 -6.36 -3.24
N ALA A 93 -4.84 -5.32 -2.73
CA ALA A 93 -3.84 -4.56 -3.49
C ALA A 93 -2.60 -5.39 -3.82
N MET A 94 -2.24 -6.37 -2.98
CA MET A 94 -1.11 -7.28 -3.16
C MET A 94 -1.41 -8.48 -4.06
N ILE A 95 -2.69 -8.74 -4.39
CA ILE A 95 -3.05 -9.87 -5.25
C ILE A 95 -2.43 -9.72 -6.65
N GLY A 96 -1.92 -10.83 -7.16
CA GLY A 96 -1.24 -10.89 -8.45
C GLY A 96 0.21 -10.41 -8.41
N SER A 97 0.77 -10.24 -7.21
CA SER A 97 2.18 -9.88 -6.97
C SER A 97 2.65 -8.71 -7.83
N PRO A 98 2.02 -7.52 -7.68
CA PRO A 98 2.34 -6.38 -8.52
C PRO A 98 3.76 -5.89 -8.29
N SER A 99 4.46 -5.50 -9.36
CA SER A 99 5.81 -4.92 -9.25
C SER A 99 5.84 -3.58 -8.51
N ILE A 100 4.72 -2.84 -8.51
CA ILE A 100 4.59 -1.53 -7.86
C ILE A 100 3.31 -1.52 -7.02
N LEU A 101 3.42 -1.16 -5.75
CA LEU A 101 2.29 -1.08 -4.82
C LEU A 101 2.12 0.35 -4.33
N PHE A 102 0.97 0.95 -4.63
CA PHE A 102 0.59 2.26 -4.12
C PHE A 102 -0.31 2.10 -2.89
N LEU A 103 0.10 2.64 -1.76
CA LEU A 103 -0.63 2.56 -0.50
C LEU A 103 -0.98 3.97 -0.03
N ASP A 104 -2.25 4.32 -0.09
CA ASP A 104 -2.71 5.65 0.30
C ASP A 104 -3.11 5.64 1.77
N GLU A 105 -2.28 6.21 2.65
CA GLU A 105 -2.44 6.21 4.12
C GLU A 105 -2.69 4.83 4.76
N PRO A 106 -1.81 3.82 4.57
CA PRO A 106 -2.09 2.41 4.86
C PRO A 106 -2.45 2.11 6.31
N SER A 107 -1.93 2.86 7.29
CA SER A 107 -2.16 2.59 8.70
C SER A 107 -3.08 3.58 9.43
N THR A 108 -3.65 4.56 8.72
CA THR A 108 -4.53 5.58 9.33
C THR A 108 -5.75 4.92 9.99
N GLY A 109 -6.03 5.30 11.24
CA GLY A 109 -7.19 4.82 12.01
C GLY A 109 -7.06 3.39 12.55
N MET A 110 -5.91 2.74 12.38
CA MET A 110 -5.62 1.45 13.01
C MET A 110 -5.16 1.64 14.47
N ASP A 111 -5.46 0.67 15.34
CA ASP A 111 -4.88 0.63 16.68
C ASP A 111 -3.35 0.40 16.60
N PRO A 112 -2.58 0.74 17.66
CA PRO A 112 -1.12 0.66 17.62
C PRO A 112 -0.56 -0.72 17.27
N VAL A 113 -1.24 -1.79 17.68
CA VAL A 113 -0.78 -3.17 17.41
C VAL A 113 -1.01 -3.51 15.94
N SER A 114 -2.22 -3.25 15.43
CA SER A 114 -2.54 -3.50 14.02
C SER A 114 -1.72 -2.63 13.07
N ARG A 115 -1.38 -1.40 13.47
CA ARG A 115 -0.49 -0.51 12.71
C ARG A 115 0.91 -1.07 12.56
N ARG A 116 1.53 -1.51 13.66
CA ARG A 116 2.87 -2.12 13.60
C ARG A 116 2.87 -3.39 12.76
N PHE A 117 1.86 -4.23 12.91
CA PHE A 117 1.69 -5.40 12.03
C PHE A 117 1.62 -5.01 10.55
N MET A 118 0.87 -3.96 10.21
CA MET A 118 0.82 -3.46 8.83
C MET A 118 2.20 -3.01 8.34
N TRP A 119 2.98 -2.35 9.19
CA TRP A 119 4.34 -1.92 8.85
C TRP A 119 5.28 -3.09 8.63
N ASP A 120 5.18 -4.14 9.45
CA ASP A 120 5.97 -5.37 9.31
C ASP A 120 5.69 -6.02 7.95
N VAL A 121 4.41 -6.16 7.58
CA VAL A 121 3.98 -6.69 6.27
C VAL A 121 4.53 -5.86 5.11
N ILE A 122 4.39 -4.52 5.17
CA ILE A 122 4.90 -3.64 4.11
C ILE A 122 6.43 -3.72 3.99
N SER A 123 7.13 -3.80 5.12
CA SER A 123 8.58 -3.94 5.16
C SER A 123 9.04 -5.27 4.56
N GLU A 124 8.33 -6.36 4.85
CA GLU A 124 8.58 -7.70 4.30
C GLU A 124 8.56 -7.69 2.78
N ILE A 125 7.51 -7.14 2.19
CA ILE A 125 7.32 -7.12 0.73
C ILE A 125 8.32 -6.19 0.04
N SER A 126 8.56 -5.00 0.62
CA SER A 126 9.37 -3.96 -0.02
C SER A 126 10.87 -4.12 0.19
N THR A 127 11.30 -4.39 1.43
CA THR A 127 12.69 -4.25 1.87
C THR A 127 13.37 -5.60 1.96
N TYR A 128 12.69 -6.60 2.55
CA TYR A 128 13.28 -7.91 2.78
C TYR A 128 13.19 -8.80 1.54
N ASN A 129 11.99 -9.00 1.00
CA ASN A 129 11.78 -9.88 -0.15
C ASN A 129 12.02 -9.17 -1.48
N LYS A 130 11.93 -7.82 -1.50
CA LYS A 130 12.08 -6.97 -2.69
C LYS A 130 11.16 -7.41 -3.84
N GLU A 131 9.97 -7.88 -3.50
CA GLU A 131 8.96 -8.35 -4.45
C GLU A 131 8.30 -7.18 -5.17
N SER A 132 8.12 -6.05 -4.47
CA SER A 132 7.43 -4.88 -4.99
C SER A 132 8.12 -3.58 -4.56
N THR A 133 8.09 -2.58 -5.46
CA THR A 133 8.37 -1.20 -5.09
C THR A 133 7.13 -0.60 -4.44
N VAL A 134 7.22 -0.22 -3.17
CA VAL A 134 6.11 0.42 -2.45
C VAL A 134 6.24 1.93 -2.51
N VAL A 135 5.16 2.59 -2.92
CA VAL A 135 4.97 4.04 -2.79
C VAL A 135 3.80 4.25 -1.85
N LEU A 136 4.09 4.76 -0.66
CA LEU A 136 3.07 5.05 0.34
C LEU A 136 2.84 6.53 0.47
N THR A 137 1.61 6.89 0.81
CA THR A 137 1.29 8.23 1.30
C THR A 137 1.01 8.22 2.79
N THR A 138 1.42 9.26 3.52
CA THR A 138 1.17 9.33 4.96
C THR A 138 1.36 10.73 5.52
N HIS A 139 0.62 11.07 6.57
CA HIS A 139 0.90 12.25 7.40
C HIS A 139 1.69 11.90 8.67
N SER A 140 2.09 10.64 8.85
CA SER A 140 2.81 10.15 10.01
C SER A 140 4.31 10.07 9.75
N MET A 141 5.09 10.87 10.49
CA MET A 141 6.55 10.78 10.42
C MET A 141 7.06 9.43 10.96
N GLU A 142 6.41 8.88 11.99
CA GLU A 142 6.74 7.56 12.55
C GLU A 142 6.60 6.44 11.49
N GLU A 143 5.60 6.54 10.61
CA GLU A 143 5.42 5.58 9.50
C GLU A 143 6.49 5.75 8.43
N CYS A 144 6.86 7.00 8.13
CA CYS A 144 7.94 7.30 7.18
C CYS A 144 9.27 6.75 7.67
N GLU A 145 9.61 6.97 8.94
CA GLU A 145 10.85 6.48 9.54
C GLU A 145 10.92 4.95 9.55
N ALA A 146 9.79 4.29 9.80
CA ALA A 146 9.72 2.83 9.84
C ALA A 146 9.82 2.17 8.45
N LEU A 147 9.20 2.77 7.42
CA LEU A 147 8.99 2.11 6.12
C LEU A 147 9.79 2.70 4.96
N CYS A 148 10.11 3.99 4.99
CA CYS A 148 10.60 4.70 3.81
C CYS A 148 12.13 4.75 3.76
N THR A 149 12.69 4.23 2.66
CA THR A 149 14.10 4.45 2.31
C THR A 149 14.34 5.86 1.76
N ARG A 150 13.31 6.43 1.13
CA ARG A 150 13.29 7.81 0.60
C ARG A 150 11.95 8.44 0.90
N VAL A 151 11.99 9.71 1.29
CA VAL A 151 10.82 10.50 1.66
C VAL A 151 10.77 11.74 0.78
N GLY A 152 9.59 12.01 0.22
CA GLY A 152 9.26 13.27 -0.43
C GLY A 152 8.32 14.07 0.47
N ILE A 153 8.49 15.39 0.52
CA ILE A 153 7.53 16.28 1.19
C ILE A 153 6.84 17.13 0.14
N MET A 154 5.52 17.07 0.14
CA MET A 154 4.69 17.83 -0.79
C MET A 154 3.98 18.97 -0.06
N VAL A 155 4.10 20.20 -0.58
CA VAL A 155 3.44 21.38 0.00
C VAL A 155 2.80 22.18 -1.13
N GLY A 156 1.48 22.40 -1.04
CA GLY A 156 0.74 23.16 -2.06
C GLY A 156 0.74 22.50 -3.44
N GLY A 157 0.83 21.17 -3.52
CA GLY A 157 0.90 20.42 -4.78
C GLY A 157 2.29 20.39 -5.43
N GLU A 158 3.31 20.94 -4.77
CA GLU A 158 4.69 20.90 -5.24
C GLU A 158 5.57 20.05 -4.32
N LEU A 159 6.42 19.21 -4.91
CA LEU A 159 7.45 18.46 -4.17
C LEU A 159 8.55 19.43 -3.73
N LYS A 160 8.63 19.71 -2.43
CA LYS A 160 9.60 20.67 -1.87
C LYS A 160 10.94 20.03 -1.57
N CYS A 161 10.96 18.78 -1.13
CA CYS A 161 12.19 18.05 -0.89
C CYS A 161 12.03 16.55 -1.15
N LEU A 162 13.14 15.89 -1.44
CA LEU A 162 13.23 14.46 -1.68
C LEU A 162 14.60 13.97 -1.21
N GLY A 163 14.64 13.07 -0.22
CA GLY A 163 15.88 12.59 0.37
C GLY A 163 15.67 11.28 1.12
N SER A 164 16.73 10.74 1.73
CA SER A 164 16.56 9.71 2.76
C SER A 164 15.96 10.33 4.03
N ALA A 165 15.31 9.53 4.88
CA ALA A 165 14.76 10.01 6.15
C ALA A 165 15.82 10.77 6.98
N GLN A 166 17.03 10.20 7.11
CA GLN A 166 18.17 10.83 7.80
C GLN A 166 18.59 12.18 7.20
N HIS A 167 18.51 12.35 5.88
CA HIS A 167 18.91 13.61 5.24
C HIS A 167 17.91 14.74 5.52
N LEU A 168 16.64 14.40 5.72
CA LEU A 168 15.56 15.34 5.96
C LEU A 168 15.50 15.77 7.43
N GLU A 169 15.74 14.87 8.39
CA GLU A 169 15.87 15.25 9.81
C GLU A 169 16.92 16.35 10.00
N ILE A 170 18.08 16.23 9.33
CA ILE A 170 19.19 17.19 9.46
C ILE A 170 18.84 18.57 8.88
N HIS A 171 17.98 18.64 7.85
CA HIS A 171 17.64 19.92 7.20
C HIS A 171 16.44 20.64 7.83
N PHE A 172 15.56 19.93 8.54
CA PHE A 172 14.35 20.52 9.11
C PHE A 172 14.44 20.80 10.62
N ASP A 173 15.52 20.40 11.30
CA ASP A 173 15.76 20.78 12.71
C ASP A 173 16.35 22.21 12.87
N ASP A 174 16.92 22.77 11.79
CA ASP A 174 17.51 24.14 11.79
C ASP A 174 16.47 25.25 11.53
N ASP A 175 15.36 24.92 10.87
CA ASP A 175 14.27 25.87 10.60
C ASP A 175 13.12 25.72 11.60
N ARG A 176 13.23 26.44 12.73
CA ARG A 176 12.13 26.70 13.69
C ARG A 176 11.04 27.59 13.09
N THR A 177 10.48 27.23 11.94
CA THR A 177 9.31 27.88 11.35
C THR A 177 8.22 26.86 11.00
N GLY A 178 7.32 26.61 11.94
CA GLY A 178 5.91 26.28 11.64
C GLY A 178 5.58 24.96 10.91
N ALA A 179 6.52 24.05 10.70
CA ALA A 179 6.29 22.76 10.02
C ALA A 179 5.58 21.72 10.91
N ARG A 180 4.40 22.04 11.45
CA ARG A 180 3.50 21.05 12.10
C ARG A 180 2.45 20.47 11.15
N LYS A 181 2.54 20.78 9.86
CA LYS A 181 1.65 20.26 8.81
C LYS A 181 2.45 20.02 7.52
N ALA A 182 3.49 19.19 7.62
CA ALA A 182 4.01 18.54 6.42
C ALA A 182 3.08 17.36 6.14
N THR A 183 2.24 17.48 5.13
CA THR A 183 1.67 16.31 4.45
C THR A 183 2.87 15.66 3.79
N THR A 184 3.45 14.66 4.46
CA THR A 184 4.34 13.71 3.80
C THR A 184 3.51 13.06 2.70
N CYS A 185 4.14 12.76 1.55
CA CYS A 185 3.46 12.46 0.27
C CYS A 185 2.21 11.63 0.42
#